data_AF-A0A1C5SC11-F1
#
_entry.id   AF-A0A1C5SC11-F1
#
_cell.length_a   1.000
_cell.length_b   1.000
_cell.length_c   1.000
_cell.angle_alpha   90.00
_cell.angle_beta   90.00
_cell.angle_gamma   90.00
#
_symmetry.space_group_name_H-M   'P 1'
#
loop_
_entity.id
_entity.type
_entity.pdbx_description
1 polymer ?
#
loop_
_entity_poly.entity_id
_entity_poly.type
_entity_poly.pdbx_seq_one_letter_code
_entity_poly.pdbx_strand_id
1 'polypeptide(L)'
;MTSKQILRRMNERELLEQAYYLVISFPFHEEMCKYTDSLFGELCEDKYPLVSKGMWTGIIELRSHNLLNWPEEYGNILFQAKVSNSGTYFLLGKDNKALCRISGYVPNRLIPDADGCGDYIRLRIKSNGTIENWPDVPDFSEFIDGAMVVDRIDGNIKEEPVFNVCMDLTYDELMDKLFRLPKHLQMEIGKALIENASGNNL
;
A
#
# COMPACT_ATOMS: atom_id res chain seq x y z
N MET A 1 18.38 4.40 12.05
CA MET A 1 18.32 3.19 12.88
C MET A 1 16.96 2.57 12.63
N THR A 2 16.91 1.30 12.22
CA THR A 2 15.64 0.62 11.95
C THR A 2 14.90 0.41 13.27
N SER A 3 13.63 0.82 13.34
CA SER A 3 12.76 0.59 14.50
C SER A 3 11.77 -0.51 14.18
N LYS A 4 11.58 -1.47 15.09
CA LYS A 4 10.76 -2.66 14.86
C LYS A 4 9.83 -2.91 16.04
N GLN A 5 8.54 -3.06 15.77
CA GLN A 5 7.48 -3.28 16.76
C GLN A 5 6.61 -4.47 16.35
N ILE A 6 6.27 -5.30 17.33
CA ILE A 6 5.39 -6.46 17.12
C ILE A 6 4.38 -6.56 18.27
N LEU A 7 3.12 -6.89 17.99
CA LEU A 7 2.07 -6.92 19.03
C LEU A 7 2.28 -8.01 20.09
N ARG A 8 2.78 -9.16 19.65
CA ARG A 8 3.14 -10.28 20.52
C ARG A 8 4.36 -10.95 19.90
N ARG A 9 5.09 -11.76 20.68
CA ARG A 9 6.13 -12.61 20.09
C ARG A 9 5.47 -13.56 19.10
N MET A 10 5.60 -13.27 17.82
CA MET A 10 5.20 -14.14 16.73
C MET A 10 6.45 -14.75 16.13
N ASN A 11 6.38 -16.02 15.79
CA ASN A 11 7.39 -16.67 14.97
C ASN A 11 7.04 -16.59 13.47
N GLU A 12 7.97 -17.00 12.63
CA GLU A 12 7.82 -16.91 11.17
C GLU A 12 6.63 -17.69 10.64
N ARG A 13 6.34 -18.86 11.23
CA ARG A 13 5.19 -19.69 10.86
C ARG A 13 3.87 -18.99 11.16
N GLU A 14 3.78 -18.32 12.31
CA GLU A 14 2.60 -17.55 12.67
C GLU A 14 2.36 -16.38 11.71
N LEU A 15 3.42 -15.71 11.25
CA LEU A 15 3.31 -14.66 10.24
C LEU A 15 2.92 -15.22 8.87
N LEU A 16 3.47 -16.35 8.44
CA LEU A 16 3.05 -17.04 7.20
C LEU A 16 1.55 -17.38 7.20
N GLU A 17 0.98 -17.70 8.35
CA GLU A 17 -0.45 -18.05 8.47
C GLU A 17 -1.35 -16.81 8.59
N GLN A 18 -0.94 -15.81 9.38
CA GLN A 18 -1.77 -14.66 9.76
C GLN A 18 -1.57 -13.44 8.87
N ALA A 19 -0.36 -13.19 8.35
CA ALA A 19 -0.09 -12.03 7.51
C ALA A 19 -0.84 -12.19 6.17
N TYR A 20 -1.54 -11.12 5.81
CA TYR A 20 -2.42 -11.11 4.64
C TYR A 20 -2.11 -9.92 3.74
N TYR A 21 -1.82 -8.75 4.33
CA TYR A 21 -1.40 -7.56 3.59
C TYR A 21 -0.02 -7.08 4.03
N LEU A 22 0.75 -6.57 3.07
CA LEU A 22 1.91 -5.72 3.34
C LEU A 22 1.60 -4.30 2.89
N VAL A 23 1.67 -3.35 3.82
CA VAL A 23 1.63 -1.92 3.51
C VAL A 23 3.04 -1.40 3.44
N ILE A 24 3.39 -0.72 2.36
CA ILE A 24 4.65 -0.05 2.14
C ILE A 24 4.36 1.45 2.04
N SER A 25 5.03 2.27 2.84
CA SER A 25 4.89 3.72 2.80
C SER A 25 6.22 4.43 2.94
N PHE A 26 6.46 5.47 2.14
CA PHE A 26 7.66 6.31 2.24
C PHE A 26 7.41 7.72 1.64
N PRO A 27 8.20 8.74 2.05
CA PRO A 27 8.16 10.06 1.44
C PRO A 27 8.46 10.01 -0.05
N PHE A 28 7.54 10.53 -0.87
CA PHE A 28 7.67 10.51 -2.31
C PHE A 28 8.51 11.69 -2.80
N HIS A 29 9.56 11.37 -3.55
CA HIS A 29 10.41 12.33 -4.25
C HIS A 29 10.52 11.88 -5.71
N GLU A 30 10.15 12.76 -6.63
CA GLU A 30 10.11 12.48 -8.07
C GLU A 30 11.49 12.03 -8.57
N GLU A 31 12.56 12.71 -8.15
CA GLU A 31 13.93 12.35 -8.55
C GLU A 31 14.40 10.97 -8.05
N MET A 32 13.71 10.41 -7.05
CA MET A 32 14.03 9.12 -6.44
C MET A 32 13.13 7.98 -6.94
N CYS A 33 12.08 8.30 -7.69
CA CYS A 33 11.08 7.33 -8.14
C CYS A 33 11.00 7.31 -9.66
N LYS A 34 10.96 6.10 -10.23
CA LYS A 34 10.89 5.88 -11.68
C LYS A 34 9.78 4.91 -12.01
N TYR A 35 9.01 5.26 -13.03
CA TYR A 35 7.95 4.44 -13.60
C TYR A 35 8.29 4.20 -15.06
N THR A 36 8.81 3.02 -15.36
CA THR A 36 9.25 2.67 -16.71
C THR A 36 8.27 1.67 -17.32
N ASP A 37 7.63 2.04 -18.41
CA ASP A 37 6.86 1.11 -19.23
C ASP A 37 7.81 0.33 -20.14
N SER A 38 7.63 -0.99 -20.14
CA SER A 38 8.33 -1.93 -21.03
C SER A 38 8.16 -1.63 -22.54
N LEU A 39 7.09 -0.94 -22.93
CA LEU A 39 6.71 -0.64 -24.32
C LEU A 39 6.98 0.81 -24.73
N PHE A 40 6.79 1.77 -23.82
CA PHE A 40 6.78 3.20 -24.15
C PHE A 40 7.88 4.04 -23.48
N GLY A 41 8.75 3.44 -22.65
CA GLY A 41 9.80 4.18 -21.94
C GLY A 41 9.34 4.78 -20.61
N GLU A 42 9.91 5.91 -20.18
CA GLU A 42 9.50 6.59 -18.93
C GLU A 42 8.12 7.23 -19.11
N LEU A 43 7.17 6.96 -18.21
CA LEU A 43 5.81 7.49 -18.30
C LEU A 43 5.79 9.01 -18.05
N CYS A 44 4.94 9.74 -18.79
CA CYS A 44 4.79 11.20 -18.66
C CYS A 44 4.33 11.62 -17.25
N GLU A 45 4.92 12.73 -16.79
CA GLU A 45 5.17 13.16 -15.40
C GLU A 45 3.96 13.62 -14.58
N ASP A 46 2.74 13.71 -15.14
CA ASP A 46 1.68 14.50 -14.48
C ASP A 46 0.85 13.73 -13.43
N LYS A 47 0.99 12.41 -13.33
CA LYS A 47 0.26 11.60 -12.33
C LYS A 47 1.08 10.42 -11.84
N TYR A 48 1.53 10.48 -10.59
CA TYR A 48 2.18 9.36 -9.91
C TYR A 48 1.13 8.49 -9.21
N PRO A 49 0.95 7.22 -9.60
CA PRO A 49 -0.03 6.35 -8.98
C PRO A 49 0.36 6.07 -7.53
N LEU A 50 -0.63 5.93 -6.66
CA LEU A 50 -0.45 5.62 -5.24
C LEU A 50 0.31 6.70 -4.44
N VAL A 51 0.47 7.91 -5.00
CA VAL A 51 1.00 9.07 -4.29
C VAL A 51 -0.13 9.96 -3.78
N SER A 52 -0.13 10.24 -2.49
CA SER A 52 -1.05 11.19 -1.87
C SER A 52 -0.31 12.01 -0.81
N LYS A 53 -0.56 13.32 -0.79
CA LYS A 53 0.02 14.27 0.19
C LYS A 53 1.56 14.18 0.35
N GLY A 54 2.28 13.75 -0.69
CA GLY A 54 3.74 13.62 -0.66
C GLY A 54 4.26 12.28 -0.13
N MET A 55 3.38 11.30 0.04
CA MET A 55 3.72 9.93 0.43
C MET A 55 3.32 8.95 -0.67
N TRP A 56 4.21 8.01 -1.01
CA TRP A 56 3.84 6.85 -1.80
C TRP A 56 3.36 5.75 -0.87
N THR A 57 2.19 5.17 -1.13
CA THR A 57 1.63 4.09 -0.30
C THR A 57 1.10 2.95 -1.16
N GLY A 58 1.81 1.82 -1.14
CA GLY A 58 1.39 0.59 -1.80
C GLY A 58 0.87 -0.45 -0.80
N ILE A 59 -0.20 -1.16 -1.17
CA ILE A 59 -0.73 -2.27 -0.37
C ILE A 59 -0.75 -3.52 -1.20
N ILE A 60 -0.05 -4.54 -0.73
CA ILE A 60 0.14 -5.79 -1.44
C ILE A 60 -0.65 -6.87 -0.71
N GLU A 61 -1.60 -7.51 -1.40
CA GLU A 61 -2.18 -8.77 -0.92
C GLU A 61 -1.15 -9.89 -1.10
N LEU A 62 -0.65 -10.42 0.02
CA LEU A 62 0.48 -11.35 0.05
C LEU A 62 0.18 -12.71 -0.59
N ARG A 63 -1.09 -13.09 -0.75
CA ARG A 63 -1.48 -14.39 -1.32
C ARG A 63 -1.60 -14.35 -2.84
N SER A 64 -2.13 -13.26 -3.38
CA SER A 64 -2.31 -13.08 -4.83
C SER A 64 -1.18 -12.28 -5.47
N HIS A 65 -0.28 -11.71 -4.65
CA HIS A 65 0.78 -10.80 -5.07
C HIS A 65 0.24 -9.57 -5.79
N ASN A 66 -0.96 -9.10 -5.41
CA ASN A 66 -1.63 -8.00 -6.09
C ASN A 66 -1.44 -6.69 -5.32
N LEU A 67 -0.97 -5.65 -6.03
CA LEU A 67 -0.95 -4.27 -5.56
C LEU A 67 -2.36 -3.67 -5.68
N LEU A 68 -3.01 -3.52 -4.53
CA LEU A 68 -4.37 -2.99 -4.45
C LEU A 68 -4.46 -1.55 -4.94
N ASN A 69 -5.58 -1.21 -5.55
CA ASN A 69 -5.87 0.12 -6.12
C ASN A 69 -4.88 0.56 -7.21
N TRP A 70 -4.19 -0.40 -7.85
CA TRP A 70 -3.40 -0.11 -9.04
C TRP A 70 -4.32 0.40 -10.17
N PRO A 71 -4.08 1.60 -10.73
CA PRO A 71 -4.91 2.11 -11.82
C PRO A 71 -4.50 1.44 -13.13
N GLU A 72 -5.43 0.69 -13.74
CA GLU A 72 -5.15 -0.16 -14.91
C GLU A 72 -4.66 0.65 -16.12
N GLU A 73 -4.97 1.95 -16.19
CA GLU A 73 -4.54 2.85 -17.26
C GLU A 73 -3.02 3.02 -17.35
N TYR A 74 -2.27 2.68 -16.30
CA TYR A 74 -0.80 2.72 -16.31
C TYR A 74 -0.18 1.49 -16.97
N GLY A 75 -0.98 0.46 -17.27
CA GLY A 75 -0.48 -0.73 -17.95
C GLY A 75 0.58 -1.50 -17.16
N ASN A 76 1.50 -2.13 -17.88
CA ASN A 76 2.60 -2.90 -17.30
C ASN A 76 3.79 -1.99 -17.06
N ILE A 77 4.23 -1.87 -15.80
CA ILE A 77 5.32 -0.99 -15.43
C ILE A 77 6.39 -1.69 -14.60
N LEU A 78 7.61 -1.15 -14.69
CA LEU A 78 8.65 -1.33 -13.70
C LEU A 78 8.67 -0.10 -12.80
N PHE A 79 8.22 -0.27 -11.56
CA PHE A 79 8.34 0.75 -10.52
C PHE A 79 9.66 0.58 -9.79
N GLN A 80 10.44 1.66 -9.69
CA GLN A 80 11.67 1.70 -8.91
C GLN A 80 11.69 2.93 -8.00
N ALA A 81 11.95 2.75 -6.71
CA ALA A 81 12.07 3.86 -5.76
C ALA A 81 13.31 3.71 -4.87
N LYS A 82 14.07 4.79 -4.67
CA LYS A 82 15.14 4.86 -3.67
C LYS A 82 14.56 5.31 -2.32
N VAL A 83 14.32 4.35 -1.43
CA VAL A 83 13.73 4.57 -0.11
C VAL A 83 14.78 4.84 0.96
N SER A 84 15.96 4.24 0.83
CA SER A 84 17.03 4.30 1.83
C SER A 84 16.51 3.91 3.23
N ASN A 85 16.55 4.80 4.22
CA ASN A 85 16.12 4.56 5.60
C ASN A 85 14.78 5.22 5.97
N SER A 86 14.00 5.66 4.98
CA SER A 86 12.76 6.42 5.19
C SER A 86 11.49 5.57 5.04
N GLY A 87 11.64 4.26 4.82
CA GLY A 87 10.52 3.35 4.61
C GLY A 87 9.79 3.02 5.91
N THR A 88 8.49 2.78 5.80
CA THR A 88 7.67 2.18 6.84
C THR A 88 6.87 1.02 6.24
N TYR A 89 6.88 -0.11 6.94
CA TYR A 89 6.33 -1.37 6.45
C TYR A 89 5.46 -2.00 7.53
N PHE A 90 4.22 -2.33 7.19
CA PHE A 90 3.29 -3.01 8.08
C PHE A 90 2.88 -4.35 7.52
N LEU A 91 2.97 -5.40 8.34
CA LEU A 91 2.26 -6.64 8.09
C LEU A 91 0.91 -6.56 8.77
N LEU A 92 -0.17 -6.73 8.01
CA LEU A 92 -1.53 -6.74 8.52
C LEU A 92 -2.13 -8.15 8.39
N GLY A 93 -2.99 -8.50 9.35
CA GLY A 93 -3.86 -9.65 9.24
C GLY A 93 -5.01 -9.41 8.24
N LYS A 94 -5.78 -10.47 7.95
CA LYS A 94 -6.96 -10.41 7.07
C LYS A 94 -8.03 -9.42 7.57
N ASP A 95 -8.06 -9.15 8.87
CA ASP A 95 -8.95 -8.18 9.52
C ASP A 95 -8.37 -6.75 9.56
N ASN A 96 -7.33 -6.48 8.77
CA ASN A 96 -6.58 -5.23 8.72
C ASN A 96 -5.89 -4.83 10.04
N LYS A 97 -5.80 -5.74 11.02
CA LYS A 97 -5.04 -5.47 12.24
C LYS A 97 -3.54 -5.58 12.00
N ALA A 98 -2.79 -4.58 12.45
CA ALA A 98 -1.34 -4.59 12.37
C ALA A 98 -0.77 -5.72 13.23
N LEU A 99 0.02 -6.59 12.62
CA LEU A 99 0.76 -7.68 13.27
C LEU A 99 2.17 -7.23 13.64
N CYS A 100 2.83 -6.55 12.70
CA CYS A 100 4.18 -6.03 12.85
C CYS A 100 4.32 -4.69 12.10
N ARG A 101 5.20 -3.84 12.62
CA ARG A 101 5.64 -2.60 11.99
C ARG A 101 7.16 -2.54 12.04
N ILE A 102 7.77 -2.25 10.90
CA ILE A 102 9.19 -1.88 10.82
C ILE A 102 9.32 -0.52 10.12
N SER A 103 10.29 0.28 10.54
CA SER A 103 10.64 1.55 9.90
C SER A 103 12.13 1.62 9.69
N GLY A 104 12.59 2.06 8.51
CA GLY A 104 14.00 2.11 8.14
C GLY A 104 14.21 1.61 6.72
N TYR A 105 15.20 0.72 6.58
CA TYR A 105 15.58 0.08 5.32
C TYR A 105 14.51 -0.86 4.78
N VAL A 106 14.54 -1.07 3.46
CA VAL A 106 13.68 -2.01 2.75
C VAL A 106 13.94 -3.44 3.24
N PRO A 107 12.90 -4.19 3.68
CA PRO A 107 13.04 -5.59 4.05
C PRO A 107 13.22 -6.48 2.82
N ASN A 108 14.44 -6.51 2.30
CA ASN A 108 14.81 -7.17 1.04
C ASN A 108 14.55 -8.69 1.02
N ARG A 109 14.41 -9.34 2.18
CA ARG A 109 14.00 -10.74 2.24
C ARG A 109 12.54 -10.97 1.85
N LEU A 110 11.68 -9.97 2.04
CA LEU A 110 10.27 -10.01 1.65
C LEU A 110 9.99 -9.24 0.36
N ILE A 111 10.56 -8.04 0.22
CA ILE A 111 10.28 -7.13 -0.89
C ILE A 111 11.36 -7.30 -1.97
N PRO A 112 10.99 -7.73 -3.19
CA PRO A 112 11.91 -7.84 -4.31
C PRO A 112 12.12 -6.47 -5.00
N ASP A 113 13.13 -6.32 -5.87
CA ASP A 113 14.32 -7.17 -5.98
C ASP A 113 15.33 -6.79 -4.88
N ALA A 114 15.92 -7.79 -4.21
CA ALA A 114 16.92 -7.53 -3.19
C ALA A 114 18.17 -6.88 -3.79
N ASP A 115 18.46 -5.64 -3.40
CA ASP A 115 19.69 -4.92 -3.77
C ASP A 115 20.86 -5.21 -2.81
N GLY A 116 20.61 -5.95 -1.74
CA GLY A 116 21.55 -6.28 -0.66
C GLY A 116 21.81 -5.15 0.36
N CYS A 117 21.41 -3.91 0.05
CA CYS A 117 21.62 -2.73 0.90
C CYS A 117 20.33 -2.27 1.62
N GLY A 118 19.17 -2.63 1.09
CA GLY A 118 17.85 -2.21 1.57
C GLY A 118 17.50 -0.78 1.14
N ASP A 119 18.10 -0.26 0.07
CA ASP A 119 17.92 1.13 -0.35
C ASP A 119 16.83 1.29 -1.40
N TYR A 120 16.55 0.25 -2.19
CA TYR A 120 15.65 0.32 -3.33
C TYR A 120 14.46 -0.64 -3.20
N ILE A 121 13.30 -0.18 -3.67
CA ILE A 121 12.15 -1.03 -4.00
C ILE A 121 12.09 -1.14 -5.52
N ARG A 122 11.86 -2.35 -6.05
CA ARG A 122 11.69 -2.60 -7.49
C ARG A 122 10.55 -3.58 -7.73
N LEU A 123 9.42 -3.10 -8.24
CA LEU A 123 8.23 -3.91 -8.48
C LEU A 123 7.92 -3.97 -9.98
N ARG A 124 7.74 -5.17 -10.52
CA ARG A 124 7.22 -5.40 -11.87
C ARG A 124 5.71 -5.56 -11.80
N ILE A 125 4.98 -4.48 -12.03
CA ILE A 125 3.52 -4.41 -11.83
C ILE A 125 2.84 -4.58 -13.17
N LYS A 126 1.92 -5.54 -13.29
CA LYS A 126 1.04 -5.71 -14.44
C LYS A 126 -0.08 -4.68 -14.45
N SER A 127 -0.73 -4.51 -15.60
CA SER A 127 -1.92 -3.67 -15.75
C SER A 127 -3.02 -3.98 -14.75
N ASN A 128 -3.16 -5.23 -14.30
CA ASN A 128 -4.15 -5.64 -13.30
C ASN A 128 -3.66 -5.54 -11.83
N GLY A 129 -2.51 -4.92 -11.58
CA GLY A 129 -1.89 -4.77 -10.27
C GLY A 129 -1.03 -5.96 -9.79
N THR A 130 -0.99 -7.08 -10.52
CA THR A 130 -0.16 -8.24 -10.13
C THR A 130 1.33 -7.90 -10.17
N ILE A 131 2.06 -8.23 -9.11
CA ILE A 131 3.51 -8.05 -9.02
C ILE A 131 4.21 -9.33 -9.47
N GLU A 132 4.89 -9.30 -10.62
CA GLU A 132 5.50 -10.49 -11.23
C GLU A 132 6.74 -11.01 -10.50
N ASN A 133 7.53 -10.12 -9.92
CA ASN A 133 8.78 -10.49 -9.25
C ASN A 133 8.59 -10.81 -7.76
N TRP A 134 7.34 -10.94 -7.29
CA TRP A 134 7.06 -11.30 -5.90
C TRP A 134 7.56 -12.72 -5.57
N PRO A 135 8.21 -12.95 -4.42
CA PRO A 135 8.71 -14.27 -4.07
C PRO A 135 7.57 -15.27 -3.82
N ASP A 136 7.71 -16.49 -4.35
CA ASP A 136 6.75 -17.59 -4.13
C ASP A 136 6.63 -17.99 -2.64
N VAL A 137 7.75 -17.90 -1.91
CA VAL A 137 7.84 -18.18 -0.47
C VAL A 137 8.30 -16.91 0.23
N PRO A 138 7.42 -16.20 0.96
CA PRO A 138 7.80 -14.99 1.68
C PRO A 138 8.68 -15.32 2.89
N ASP A 139 9.74 -14.53 3.10
CA ASP A 139 10.60 -14.58 4.28
C ASP A 139 10.30 -13.36 5.17
N PHE A 140 9.84 -13.62 6.40
CA PHE A 140 9.45 -12.58 7.36
C PHE A 140 10.50 -12.38 8.47
N SER A 141 11.68 -13.00 8.38
CA SER A 141 12.71 -12.93 9.43
C SER A 141 13.07 -11.49 9.81
N GLU A 142 13.15 -10.56 8.84
CA GLU A 142 13.44 -9.15 9.11
C GLU A 142 12.39 -8.44 9.97
N PHE A 143 11.15 -8.93 9.99
CA PHE A 143 10.07 -8.39 10.82
C PHE A 143 10.14 -8.90 12.27
N ILE A 144 10.75 -10.07 12.49
CA ILE A 144 10.79 -10.72 13.81
C ILE A 144 12.10 -10.40 14.53
N ASP A 145 13.22 -10.43 13.80
CA ASP A 145 14.55 -10.35 14.38
C ASP A 145 14.81 -8.98 15.03
N GLY A 146 15.00 -9.01 16.35
CA GLY A 146 15.25 -7.82 17.17
C GLY A 146 14.02 -6.93 17.37
N ALA A 147 12.81 -7.41 17.07
CA ALA A 147 11.58 -6.64 17.25
C ALA A 147 11.24 -6.43 18.74
N MET A 148 10.83 -5.21 19.08
CA MET A 148 10.29 -4.90 20.40
C MET A 148 8.83 -5.32 20.49
N VAL A 149 8.47 -6.07 21.53
CA VAL A 149 7.08 -6.44 21.80
C VAL A 149 6.38 -5.24 22.43
N VAL A 150 5.23 -4.84 21.87
CA VAL A 150 4.44 -3.69 22.31
C VAL A 150 2.97 -4.06 22.47
N ASP A 151 2.29 -3.49 23.46
CA ASP A 151 0.85 -3.77 23.69
C ASP A 151 -0.04 -3.26 22.55
N ARG A 152 0.42 -2.24 21.83
CA ARG A 152 -0.19 -1.66 20.62
C ARG A 152 0.91 -1.20 19.68
N ILE A 153 0.76 -1.49 18.39
CA ILE A 153 1.64 -0.93 17.35
C ILE A 153 1.27 0.54 17.18
N ASP A 154 2.26 1.44 17.30
CA ASP A 154 2.05 2.85 17.03
C ASP A 154 1.80 3.02 15.52
N GLY A 155 0.55 3.34 15.19
CA GLY A 155 0.08 3.56 13.84
C GLY A 155 0.38 4.96 13.32
N ASN A 156 1.11 5.82 14.06
CA ASN A 156 1.58 7.13 13.58
C ASN A 156 2.61 6.96 12.44
N ILE A 157 2.15 6.51 11.29
CA ILE A 157 2.55 7.10 10.03
C ILE A 157 2.08 8.56 10.14
N LYS A 158 2.94 9.55 9.84
CA LYS A 158 2.47 10.92 9.65
C LYS A 158 1.61 10.95 8.38
N GLU A 159 0.38 10.45 8.47
CA GLU A 159 -0.80 10.78 7.68
C GLU A 159 -1.99 9.86 7.98
N GLU A 160 -3.17 10.46 8.03
CA GLU A 160 -4.47 9.80 8.19
C GLU A 160 -4.66 8.70 7.15
N PRO A 161 -5.31 7.59 7.53
CA PRO A 161 -5.36 6.40 6.72
C PRO A 161 -6.09 6.65 5.40
N VAL A 162 -5.49 6.19 4.30
CA VAL A 162 -6.14 6.08 2.98
C VAL A 162 -7.33 5.09 3.04
N PHE A 163 -7.42 4.29 4.11
CA PHE A 163 -8.53 3.40 4.43
C PHE A 163 -9.35 4.04 5.56
N ASN A 164 -10.60 4.41 5.26
CA ASN A 164 -11.51 5.18 6.12
C ASN A 164 -11.19 6.67 6.27
N VAL A 165 -11.15 7.40 5.15
CA VAL A 165 -11.84 8.69 5.19
C VAL A 165 -13.33 8.41 5.07
N CYS A 166 -13.95 7.98 6.16
CA CYS A 166 -15.38 8.18 6.32
C CYS A 166 -15.54 9.68 6.57
N MET A 167 -15.77 10.47 5.52
CA MET A 167 -16.36 11.78 5.76
C MET A 167 -17.79 11.50 6.20
N ASP A 168 -18.08 11.74 7.48
CA ASP A 168 -19.45 11.85 7.97
C ASP A 168 -20.08 13.09 7.32
N LEU A 169 -20.48 12.95 6.06
CA LEU A 169 -21.30 13.94 5.38
C LEU A 169 -22.73 13.68 5.81
N THR A 170 -23.40 14.74 6.26
CA THR A 170 -24.86 14.73 6.25
C THR A 170 -25.35 14.54 4.82
N TYR A 171 -26.58 14.02 4.67
CA TYR A 171 -27.20 13.88 3.35
C TYR A 171 -27.18 15.20 2.57
N ASP A 172 -27.43 16.33 3.23
CA ASP A 172 -27.46 17.64 2.60
C ASP A 172 -26.08 18.08 2.09
N GLU A 173 -25.02 17.85 2.85
CA GLU A 173 -23.64 18.16 2.42
C GLU A 173 -23.17 17.25 1.28
N LEU A 174 -23.58 15.98 1.30
CA LEU A 174 -23.32 15.04 0.21
C LEU A 174 -24.00 15.50 -1.08
N MET A 175 -25.27 15.89 -0.99
CA MET A 175 -26.04 16.33 -2.16
C MET A 175 -25.55 17.68 -2.71
N ASP A 176 -25.19 18.65 -1.85
CA ASP A 176 -24.60 19.92 -2.30
C ASP A 176 -23.29 19.72 -3.07
N LYS A 177 -22.44 18.78 -2.61
CA LYS A 177 -21.21 18.43 -3.33
C LYS A 177 -21.51 17.70 -4.64
N LEU A 178 -22.44 16.74 -4.62
CA LEU A 178 -22.80 15.95 -5.80
C LEU A 178 -23.36 16.84 -6.92
N PHE A 179 -24.26 17.78 -6.60
CA PHE A 179 -24.88 18.64 -7.61
C PHE A 179 -23.92 19.65 -8.26
N ARG A 180 -22.75 19.90 -7.65
CA ARG A 180 -21.70 20.74 -8.24
C ARG A 180 -20.84 20.02 -9.27
N LEU A 181 -20.93 18.69 -9.35
CA LEU A 181 -20.14 17.88 -10.29
C LEU A 181 -20.77 17.84 -11.69
N PRO A 182 -19.99 17.60 -12.75
CA PRO A 182 -20.51 17.27 -14.07
C PRO A 182 -21.46 16.06 -14.07
N LYS A 183 -22.48 16.09 -14.94
CA LYS A 183 -23.59 15.11 -14.97
C LYS A 183 -23.15 13.64 -15.08
N HIS A 184 -22.04 13.36 -15.76
CA HIS A 184 -21.53 11.99 -15.89
C HIS A 184 -20.99 11.44 -14.55
N LEU A 185 -20.25 12.26 -13.80
CA LEU A 185 -19.77 11.92 -12.46
C LEU A 185 -20.93 11.82 -11.46
N GLN A 186 -21.94 12.69 -11.57
CA GLN A 186 -23.15 12.56 -10.73
C GLN A 186 -23.83 11.19 -10.91
N MET A 187 -23.92 10.72 -12.15
CA MET A 187 -24.55 9.44 -12.47
C MET A 187 -23.73 8.25 -11.94
N GLU A 188 -22.41 8.31 -12.08
CA GLU A 188 -21.50 7.24 -11.63
C GLU A 188 -21.47 7.14 -10.11
N ILE A 189 -21.33 8.28 -9.42
CA ILE A 189 -21.38 8.35 -7.96
C ILE A 189 -22.76 7.93 -7.44
N GLY A 190 -23.85 8.35 -8.11
CA GLY A 190 -25.22 7.97 -7.73
C GLY A 190 -25.45 6.46 -7.77
N LYS A 191 -24.91 5.75 -8.76
CA LYS A 191 -24.97 4.28 -8.84
C LYS A 191 -24.24 3.62 -7.67
N ALA A 192 -23.00 4.07 -7.41
CA ALA A 192 -22.20 3.55 -6.31
C ALA A 192 -22.88 3.75 -4.93
N LEU A 193 -23.55 4.89 -4.72
CA LEU A 193 -24.32 5.16 -3.50
C LEU A 193 -25.52 4.21 -3.35
N ILE A 194 -26.26 3.93 -4.43
CA ILE A 194 -27.39 2.99 -4.42
C ILE A 194 -26.92 1.57 -4.14
N GLU A 195 -25.83 1.13 -4.77
CA GLU A 195 -25.23 -0.19 -4.54
C GLU A 195 -24.80 -0.37 -3.08
N ASN A 196 -24.15 0.65 -2.51
CA ASN A 196 -23.74 0.64 -1.10
C ASN A 196 -24.93 0.59 -0.13
N ALA A 197 -25.99 1.37 -0.39
CA ALA A 197 -27.22 1.34 0.41
C ALA A 197 -27.97 0.00 0.32
N SER A 198 -27.88 -0.67 -0.83
CA SER A 198 -28.54 -1.95 -1.08
C SER A 198 -27.79 -3.15 -0.46
N GLY A 199 -26.47 -3.03 -0.27
CA GLY A 199 -25.62 -4.07 0.34
C GLY A 199 -25.74 -4.21 1.87
N ASN A 200 -26.33 -3.22 2.55
CA ASN A 200 -26.50 -3.20 4.02
C ASN A 200 -27.83 -3.82 4.51
N ASN A 201 -28.60 -4.49 3.64
CA ASN A 201 -29.78 -5.27 4.01
C ASN A 201 -29.46 -6.77 3.94
N LEU A 202 -28.71 -7.31 4.92
CA LEU A 202 -28.66 -8.74 5.30
C LEU A 202 -27.97 -8.92 6.66
#